data_AF-A0AAP9EV14-F1
#
_entry.id   AF-A0AAP9EV14-F1
#
_cell.length_a   1.000
_cell.length_b   1.000
_cell.length_c   1.000
_cell.angle_alpha   90.00
_cell.angle_beta   90.00
_cell.angle_gamma   90.00
#
_symmetry.space_group_name_H-M   'P 1'
#
loop_
_entity.id
_entity.type
_entity.pdbx_description
1 polymer ?
#
loop_
_entity_poly.entity_id
_entity_poly.type
_entity_poly.pdbx_seq_one_letter_code
_entity_poly.pdbx_strand_id
1 'polypeptide(L)'
;MLQRVSFPDDAQDDQGVIAGGIAADRLRSIIERVERLEEERKALSGDIKDIFAEAKSAGFDVKVIRTIIRLRKQEPAEVEAQETLLQIYRRALGM
;
A
#
# COMPACT_ATOMS: atom_id res chain seq x y z
N MET A 1 -29.65 67.64 4.98
CA MET A 1 -30.49 66.51 5.39
C MET A 1 -29.93 65.26 4.72
N LEU A 2 -29.13 64.49 5.45
CA LEU A 2 -28.54 63.21 5.00
C LEU A 2 -29.46 62.09 5.44
N GLN A 3 -29.85 61.20 4.52
CA GLN A 3 -30.33 59.81 4.69
C GLN A 3 -31.02 59.40 3.38
N ARG A 4 -30.86 58.23 2.78
CA ARG A 4 -30.11 57.00 3.09
C ARG A 4 -30.15 56.23 1.76
N VAL A 5 -29.00 55.82 1.24
CA VAL A 5 -28.95 55.00 0.02
C VAL A 5 -29.40 53.59 0.41
N SER A 6 -30.49 53.12 -0.20
CA SER A 6 -30.93 51.73 -0.07
C SER A 6 -30.44 50.95 -1.27
N PHE A 7 -29.30 50.29 -1.11
CA PHE A 7 -28.90 49.16 -1.95
C PHE A 7 -29.51 47.89 -1.36
N PRO A 8 -30.23 47.07 -2.12
CA PRO A 8 -30.45 45.69 -1.77
C PRO A 8 -29.13 44.92 -1.96
N ASP A 9 -28.65 44.42 -0.84
CA ASP A 9 -27.53 43.50 -0.66
C ASP A 9 -27.89 42.12 -1.21
N ASP A 10 -26.92 41.50 -1.88
CA ASP A 10 -26.66 40.07 -2.00
C ASP A 10 -27.81 39.06 -2.15
N ALA A 11 -27.93 38.51 -3.36
CA ALA A 11 -28.30 37.11 -3.56
C ALA A 11 -27.79 36.59 -4.91
N GLN A 12 -26.47 36.66 -5.14
CA GLN A 12 -25.78 35.67 -5.96
C GLN A 12 -25.18 34.64 -4.99
N ASP A 13 -25.81 33.46 -4.90
CA ASP A 13 -25.11 32.16 -4.82
C ASP A 13 -26.11 31.04 -4.52
N ASP A 14 -26.69 30.47 -5.57
CA ASP A 14 -27.26 29.12 -5.50
C ASP A 14 -26.88 28.28 -6.73
N GLN A 15 -25.58 28.29 -7.06
CA GLN A 15 -25.01 27.37 -8.06
C GLN A 15 -23.80 26.57 -7.54
N GLY A 16 -23.52 26.60 -6.22
CA GLY A 16 -22.37 25.91 -5.62
C GLY A 16 -22.64 24.51 -5.03
N VAL A 17 -23.90 24.10 -4.85
CA VAL A 17 -24.21 22.98 -3.93
C VAL A 17 -24.36 21.62 -4.63
N ILE A 18 -24.68 21.57 -5.93
CA ILE A 18 -24.98 20.30 -6.63
C ILE A 18 -23.70 19.51 -6.97
N ALA A 19 -22.57 20.18 -7.19
CA ALA A 19 -21.28 19.52 -7.45
C ALA A 19 -20.59 19.00 -6.17
N GLY A 20 -20.81 19.65 -5.02
CA GLY A 20 -20.19 19.28 -3.74
C GLY A 20 -20.69 17.95 -3.17
N GLY A 21 -21.99 17.64 -3.33
CA GLY A 21 -22.58 16.39 -2.85
C GLY A 21 -22.09 15.16 -3.60
N ILE A 22 -22.13 15.19 -4.95
CA ILE A 22 -21.68 14.07 -5.80
C ILE A 22 -20.17 13.82 -5.61
N ALA A 23 -19.37 14.89 -5.47
CA ALA A 23 -17.94 14.77 -5.18
C ALA A 23 -17.69 14.16 -3.79
N ALA A 24 -18.48 14.53 -2.77
CA ALA A 24 -18.39 13.97 -1.43
C ALA A 24 -18.77 12.48 -1.37
N ASP A 25 -19.82 12.06 -2.08
CA ASP A 25 -20.25 10.65 -2.13
C ASP A 25 -19.22 9.77 -2.83
N ARG A 26 -18.63 10.25 -3.93
CA ARG A 26 -17.53 9.54 -4.61
C ARG A 26 -16.29 9.44 -3.73
N LEU A 27 -15.93 10.51 -3.02
CA LEU A 27 -14.81 10.50 -2.08
C LEU A 27 -15.05 9.51 -0.94
N ARG A 28 -16.25 9.52 -0.34
CA ARG A 28 -16.65 8.57 0.71
C ARG A 28 -16.53 7.12 0.23
N SER A 29 -17.05 6.82 -0.95
CA SER A 29 -16.96 5.47 -1.53
C SER A 29 -15.51 5.02 -1.75
N ILE A 30 -14.61 5.91 -2.18
CA ILE A 30 -13.19 5.59 -2.33
C ILE A 30 -12.56 5.30 -0.96
N ILE A 31 -12.82 6.13 0.04
CA ILE A 31 -12.29 5.97 1.41
C ILE A 31 -12.72 4.63 2.00
N GLU A 32 -14.02 4.34 2.00
CA GLU A 32 -14.57 3.10 2.58
C GLU A 32 -13.99 1.84 1.91
N ARG A 33 -13.76 1.89 0.59
CA ARG A 33 -13.12 0.79 -0.14
C ARG A 33 -11.66 0.62 0.24
N VAL A 34 -10.93 1.71 0.44
CA VAL A 34 -9.52 1.67 0.87
C VAL A 34 -9.43 1.16 2.31
N GLU A 35 -10.27 1.64 3.22
CA GLU A 35 -10.28 1.20 4.62
C GLU A 35 -10.56 -0.30 4.75
N ARG A 36 -11.50 -0.84 3.96
CA ARG A 36 -11.73 -2.28 3.91
C ARG A 36 -10.48 -3.05 3.45
N LEU A 37 -9.83 -2.60 2.38
CA LEU A 37 -8.60 -3.23 1.89
C LEU A 37 -7.44 -3.12 2.89
N GLU A 38 -7.37 -2.03 3.66
CA GLU A 38 -6.41 -1.84 4.75
C GLU A 38 -6.64 -2.85 5.89
N GLU A 39 -7.89 -3.07 6.28
CA GLU A 39 -8.27 -4.07 7.28
C GLU A 39 -7.94 -5.49 6.81
N GLU A 40 -8.30 -5.85 5.57
CA GLU A 40 -7.97 -7.14 4.96
C GLU A 40 -6.45 -7.35 4.91
N ARG A 41 -5.69 -6.34 4.49
CA ARG A 41 -4.22 -6.41 4.46
C ARG A 41 -3.65 -6.61 5.86
N LYS A 42 -4.22 -5.95 6.88
CA LYS A 42 -3.79 -6.10 8.28
C LYS A 42 -4.06 -7.52 8.78
N ALA A 43 -5.23 -8.08 8.49
CA ALA A 43 -5.56 -9.47 8.82
C ALA A 43 -4.58 -10.46 8.16
N LEU A 44 -4.38 -10.35 6.84
CA LEU A 44 -3.41 -11.18 6.10
C LEU A 44 -1.98 -11.04 6.63
N SER A 45 -1.59 -9.83 7.04
CA SER A 45 -0.29 -9.59 7.65
C SER A 45 -0.15 -10.26 9.03
N GLY A 46 -1.26 -10.42 9.76
CA GLY A 46 -1.35 -11.21 10.99
C GLY A 46 -1.12 -12.68 10.69
N ASP A 47 -1.89 -13.25 9.76
CA ASP A 47 -1.80 -14.66 9.38
C ASP A 47 -0.37 -15.04 8.91
N ILE A 48 0.27 -14.17 8.12
CA ILE A 48 1.66 -14.37 7.68
C ILE A 48 2.63 -14.40 8.86
N LYS A 49 2.42 -13.55 9.89
CA LYS A 49 3.27 -13.56 11.09
C LYS A 49 3.09 -14.85 11.88
N ASP A 50 1.87 -15.34 12.00
CA ASP A 50 1.57 -16.56 12.74
C ASP A 50 2.21 -17.77 12.04
N ILE A 51 2.17 -17.84 10.71
CA ILE A 51 2.89 -18.88 9.93
C ILE A 51 4.40 -18.81 10.17
N PHE A 52 4.99 -17.61 10.20
CA PHE A 52 6.42 -17.48 10.53
C PHE A 52 6.75 -17.86 11.97
N ALA A 53 5.83 -17.63 12.92
CA ALA A 53 5.97 -18.06 14.31
C ALA A 53 5.87 -19.57 14.46
N GLU A 54 4.98 -20.22 13.70
CA GLU A 54 4.87 -21.67 13.60
C GLU A 54 6.17 -22.26 13.03
N ALA A 55 6.66 -21.73 11.91
CA ALA A 55 7.92 -22.18 11.29
C ALA A 55 9.10 -22.06 12.27
N LYS A 56 9.16 -20.97 13.04
CA LYS A 56 10.17 -20.80 14.09
C LYS A 56 10.05 -21.85 15.19
N SER A 57 8.83 -22.12 15.65
CA SER A 57 8.55 -23.13 16.68
C SER A 57 8.87 -24.55 16.21
N ALA A 58 8.72 -24.81 14.91
CA ALA A 58 9.13 -26.05 14.26
C ALA A 58 10.65 -26.16 14.01
N GLY A 59 11.43 -25.14 14.34
CA GLY A 59 12.90 -25.15 14.25
C GLY A 59 13.47 -24.61 12.93
N PHE A 60 12.66 -24.02 12.06
CA PHE A 60 13.15 -23.41 10.82
C PHE A 60 13.69 -21.99 11.01
N ASP A 61 14.72 -21.62 10.24
CA ASP A 61 15.22 -20.25 10.18
C ASP A 61 14.30 -19.37 9.30
N VAL A 62 13.55 -18.48 9.96
CA VAL A 62 12.63 -17.54 9.32
C VAL A 62 13.33 -16.60 8.32
N LYS A 63 14.59 -16.20 8.55
CA LYS A 63 15.34 -15.34 7.62
C LYS A 63 15.66 -16.08 6.32
N VAL A 64 16.01 -17.36 6.43
CA VAL A 64 16.25 -18.22 5.26
C VAL A 64 14.94 -18.42 4.48
N ILE A 65 13.82 -18.71 5.16
CA ILE A 65 12.50 -18.83 4.50
C ILE A 65 12.14 -17.53 3.74
N ARG A 66 12.31 -16.36 4.36
CA ARG A 66 12.06 -15.07 3.69
C ARG A 66 12.92 -14.88 2.44
N THR A 67 14.18 -15.32 2.50
CA THR A 67 15.09 -15.29 1.36
C THR A 67 14.61 -16.20 0.24
N ILE A 68 14.19 -17.43 0.56
CA ILE A 68 13.62 -18.37 -0.41
C ILE A 68 12.36 -17.78 -1.06
N ILE A 69 11.44 -17.20 -0.28
CA ILE A 69 10.23 -16.56 -0.83
C ILE A 69 10.59 -15.43 -1.80
N ARG A 70 11.62 -14.62 -1.49
CA ARG A 70 12.09 -13.55 -2.38
C ARG A 70 12.73 -14.11 -3.65
N LEU A 71 13.51 -15.18 -3.57
CA LEU A 71 14.10 -15.85 -4.74
C LEU A 71 13.01 -16.44 -5.64
N ARG A 72 11.99 -17.08 -5.06
CA ARG A 72 10.85 -17.65 -5.79
C ARG A 72 9.97 -16.63 -6.52
N LYS A 73 10.12 -15.33 -6.23
CA LYS A 73 9.41 -14.24 -6.92
C LYS A 73 10.18 -13.71 -8.14
N GLN A 74 11.44 -14.09 -8.31
CA GLN A 74 12.29 -13.67 -9.42
C GLN A 74 12.17 -14.67 -10.58
N GLU A 75 12.57 -14.24 -11.78
CA GLU A 75 12.59 -15.10 -12.95
C GLU A 75 13.71 -16.16 -12.80
N PRO A 76 13.44 -17.45 -13.09
CA PRO A 76 14.41 -18.52 -12.82
C PRO A 76 15.77 -18.34 -13.50
N ALA A 77 15.80 -17.86 -14.75
CA ALA A 77 17.06 -17.68 -15.47
C ALA A 77 17.87 -16.49 -14.91
N GLU A 78 17.22 -15.41 -14.47
CA GLU A 78 17.87 -14.31 -13.75
C GLU A 78 18.52 -14.78 -12.44
N VAL A 79 17.83 -15.64 -11.68
CA VAL A 79 18.38 -16.21 -10.43
C VAL A 79 19.62 -17.07 -10.72
N GLU A 80 19.53 -17.96 -11.71
CA GLU A 80 20.64 -18.84 -12.10
C GLU A 80 21.86 -18.06 -12.60
N ALA A 81 21.63 -17.02 -13.42
CA ALA A 81 22.69 -16.14 -13.91
C ALA A 81 23.39 -15.41 -12.75
N GLN A 82 22.62 -14.88 -11.80
CA GLN A 82 23.18 -14.23 -10.61
C GLN A 82 23.97 -15.21 -9.74
N GLU A 83 23.45 -16.42 -9.50
CA GLU A 83 24.14 -17.44 -8.72
C GLU A 83 25.46 -17.85 -9.36
N THR A 84 25.48 -18.00 -10.69
CA THR A 84 26.69 -18.31 -11.46
C THR A 84 27.75 -17.21 -11.31
N LEU A 85 27.37 -15.94 -11.46
CA LEU A 85 28.28 -14.80 -11.27
C LEU A 85 28.81 -14.74 -9.83
N LEU A 86 27.94 -14.99 -8.85
CA LEU A 86 28.29 -14.95 -7.44
C LEU A 86 29.28 -16.06 -7.06
N GLN A 87 29.12 -17.26 -7.64
CA GLN A 87 30.08 -18.36 -7.55
C GLN A 87 31.45 -17.99 -8.12
N ILE A 88 31.49 -17.38 -9.32
CA ILE A 88 32.74 -16.93 -9.95
C ILE A 88 33.48 -15.93 -9.05
N TYR A 89 32.76 -14.94 -8.51
CA TYR A 89 33.37 -13.92 -7.65
C TYR A 89 33.81 -14.49 -6.29
N ARG A 90 33.05 -15.38 -5.67
CA ARG A 90 33.48 -16.07 -4.45
C ARG A 90 34.78 -16.83 -4.65
N ARG A 91 34.86 -17.61 -5.73
CA ARG A 91 36.08 -18.33 -6.09
C ARG A 91 37.26 -17.40 -6.31
N ALA A 92 37.06 -16.27 -7.00
CA ALA A 92 38.11 -15.28 -7.21
C ALA A 92 38.60 -14.63 -5.90
N LEU A 93 37.73 -14.51 -4.91
CA LEU A 93 38.02 -13.96 -3.58
C LEU A 93 38.50 -15.03 -2.58
N GLY A 94 38.51 -16.31 -2.95
CA GLY A 94 38.88 -17.42 -2.06
C GLY A 94 37.85 -17.71 -0.95
N MET A 95 36.57 -17.37 -1.18
CA MET A 95 35.43 -17.66 -0.29
C MET A 95 34.67 -18.92 -0.71
#